data_AF-A0A497JLQ4-F1
#
_entry.id   AF-A0A497JLQ4-F1
#
_cell.length_a   1.000
_cell.length_b   1.000
_cell.length_c   1.000
_cell.angle_alpha   90.00
_cell.angle_beta   90.00
_cell.angle_gamma   90.00
#
_symmetry.space_group_name_H-M   'P 1'
#
loop_
_entity.id
_entity.type
_entity.pdbx_description
1 polymer ?
#
loop_
_entity_poly.entity_id
_entity_poly.type
_entity_poly.pdbx_seq_one_letter_code
_entity_poly.pdbx_strand_id
1 'polypeptide(L)' 'MKTEKEKHCGNCSYHDVYHYPDKIFCVYRYLKGENPIVDTLWHCENWTPETQPCFCVQDAKNNAKNIQENPKHSSTA' A
#
# COMPACT_ATOMS: atom_id res chain seq x y z
N MET A 1 -22.84 2.46 -13.43
CA MET A 1 -22.35 2.60 -12.05
C MET A 1 -20.84 2.78 -12.10
N LYS A 2 -20.29 3.92 -11.63
CA LYS A 2 -18.86 4.02 -11.37
C LYS A 2 -18.61 3.19 -10.11
N THR A 3 -17.92 2.07 -10.22
CA THR A 3 -17.41 1.33 -9.07
C THR A 3 -16.47 2.28 -8.32
N GLU A 4 -16.81 2.60 -7.07
CA GLU A 4 -15.89 3.38 -6.23
C GLU A 4 -14.61 2.56 -6.08
N LYS A 5 -13.45 3.16 -6.43
CA LYS A 5 -12.17 2.48 -6.23
C LYS A 5 -11.94 2.34 -4.72
N GLU A 6 -11.64 1.13 -4.28
CA GLU A 6 -11.20 0.87 -2.91
C GLU A 6 -9.99 1.76 -2.58
N LYS A 7 -10.02 2.44 -1.43
CA LYS A 7 -8.99 3.39 -1.03
C LYS A 7 -7.86 2.65 -0.32
N HIS A 8 -6.67 2.72 -0.88
CA HIS A 8 -5.46 2.14 -0.30
C HIS A 8 -4.27 3.09 -0.49
N CYS A 9 -3.30 3.04 0.41
CA CYS A 9 -2.07 3.78 0.29
C CYS A 9 -1.32 3.36 -0.99
N GLY A 10 -1.40 2.08 -1.39
CA GLY A 10 -0.86 1.61 -2.67
C GLY A 10 -1.56 2.14 -3.93
N ASN A 11 -2.67 2.89 -3.82
CA ASN A 11 -3.30 3.57 -4.95
C ASN A 11 -3.58 5.06 -4.66
N CYS A 12 -2.79 5.63 -3.76
CA CYS A 12 -2.85 7.03 -3.37
C CYS A 12 -1.83 7.86 -4.17
N SER A 13 -2.16 9.07 -4.61
CA SER A 13 -1.23 9.95 -5.36
C SER A 13 0.03 10.36 -4.58
N TYR A 14 0.08 10.07 -3.27
CA TYR A 14 1.23 10.35 -2.40
C TYR A 14 2.09 9.11 -2.13
N HIS A 15 1.82 7.99 -2.78
CA HIS A 15 2.56 6.76 -2.58
C HIS A 15 3.83 6.74 -3.42
N ASP A 16 4.89 6.21 -2.84
CA ASP A 16 6.12 5.86 -3.52
C ASP A 16 6.58 4.45 -3.06
N VAL A 17 7.42 3.82 -3.86
CA VAL A 17 7.89 2.45 -3.60
C VAL A 17 8.82 2.44 -2.39
N TYR A 18 8.63 1.48 -1.48
CA TYR A 18 9.52 1.27 -0.34
C TYR A 18 9.90 -0.20 -0.17
N HIS A 19 9.00 -1.04 0.35
CA HIS A 19 9.22 -2.47 0.55
C HIS A 19 8.08 -3.22 -0.14
N TYR A 20 8.24 -3.35 -1.46
CA TYR A 20 7.23 -3.93 -2.33
C TYR A 20 7.00 -5.43 -2.04
N PRO A 21 5.75 -5.93 -2.03
CA PRO A 21 4.50 -5.18 -2.22
C PRO A 21 3.87 -4.68 -0.91
N ASP A 22 4.43 -5.00 0.26
CA ASP A 22 3.73 -4.90 1.55
C ASP A 22 3.67 -3.50 2.15
N LYS A 23 4.69 -2.67 1.90
CA LYS A 23 4.80 -1.33 2.46
C LYS A 23 5.18 -0.31 1.40
N ILE A 24 4.60 0.88 1.52
CA ILE A 24 4.91 2.04 0.69
C ILE A 24 5.50 3.16 1.53
N PHE A 25 6.17 4.08 0.86
CA PHE A 25 6.56 5.36 1.43
C PHE A 25 5.45 6.39 1.13
N CYS A 26 4.89 7.00 2.16
CA CYS A 26 3.89 8.04 2.01
C CYS A 26 4.54 9.43 2.07
N VAL A 27 4.65 10.08 0.92
CA VAL A 27 5.23 11.42 0.78
C VAL A 27 4.49 12.44 1.65
N TYR A 28 3.17 12.34 1.75
CA TYR A 28 2.36 13.24 2.57
C TYR A 28 2.76 13.20 4.06
N ARG A 29 2.91 11.99 4.64
CA ARG A 29 3.29 11.80 6.04
C ARG A 29 4.72 12.26 6.30
N TYR A 30 5.63 11.99 5.34
CA TYR A 30 7.01 12.49 5.40
C TYR A 30 7.06 14.01 5.50
N LEU A 31 6.30 14.72 4.65
CA LEU A 31 6.23 16.18 4.66
C LEU A 31 5.60 16.76 5.94
N LYS A 32 4.87 15.94 6.71
CA LYS A 32 4.30 16.30 8.02
C LYS A 32 5.21 15.95 9.20
N GLY A 33 6.37 15.33 8.97
CA GLY A 33 7.24 14.82 10.03
C GLY A 33 6.66 13.60 10.77
N GLU A 34 5.70 12.92 10.16
CA GLU A 34 5.14 11.66 10.67
C GLU A 34 5.91 10.46 10.11
N ASN A 35 5.69 9.26 10.67
CA ASN A 35 6.22 8.02 10.11
C ASN A 35 5.67 7.81 8.67
N PRO A 36 6.52 7.85 7.63
CA PRO A 36 6.06 7.74 6.24
C PRO A 36 5.85 6.30 5.79
N ILE A 37 6.36 5.31 6.52
CA ILE A 37 6.26 3.91 6.14
C ILE A 37 4.91 3.37 6.59
N VAL A 38 4.05 3.01 5.63
CA VAL A 38 2.70 2.51 5.89
C VAL A 38 2.42 1.26 5.06
N ASP A 39 1.46 0.45 5.50
CA ASP A 39 1.06 -0.75 4.77
C ASP A 39 0.35 -0.39 3.46
N THR A 40 0.67 -1.12 2.39
CA THR A 40 0.13 -0.87 1.05
C THR A 40 -1.40 -0.94 1.03
N LEU A 41 -2.00 -1.82 1.84
CA LEU A 41 -3.45 -2.04 1.90
C LEU A 41 -4.18 -1.19 2.96
N TRP A 42 -3.47 -0.37 3.73
CA TRP A 42 -4.09 0.59 4.65
C TRP A 42 -4.50 1.89 3.91
N HIS A 43 -5.27 2.79 4.53
CA HIS A 43 -5.49 4.14 3.99
C HIS A 43 -5.67 5.18 5.11
N CYS A 44 -5.37 6.45 4.81
CA CYS A 44 -5.65 7.58 5.69
C CYS A 44 -6.82 8.44 5.19
N GLU A 45 -7.25 9.40 6.00
CA GLU A 45 -8.29 10.38 5.63
C GLU A 45 -7.83 11.32 4.50
N ASN A 46 -6.51 11.52 4.34
CA ASN A 46 -5.90 12.35 3.31
C ASN A 46 -5.67 11.60 1.98
N TRP A 47 -6.28 10.42 1.81
CA TRP A 47 -6.14 9.64 0.59
C TRP A 47 -6.61 10.44 -0.63
N THR A 48 -5.79 10.46 -1.67
CA THR A 48 -6.08 11.12 -2.94
C THR A 48 -5.88 10.11 -4.06
N PRO A 49 -6.80 9.99 -5.03
CA PRO A 49 -6.71 8.93 -6.04
C PRO A 49 -5.46 9.07 -6.91
N GLU A 50 -4.72 7.97 -7.06
CA GLU A 50 -3.68 7.87 -8.08
C GLU A 50 -4.31 7.83 -9.49
N THR A 51 -3.76 8.62 -10.40
CA THR A 51 -4.19 8.71 -11.80
C THR A 51 -3.43 7.75 -12.69
N GLN A 52 -2.19 7.42 -12.34
CA GLN A 52 -1.37 6.47 -13.08
C GLN A 52 -1.71 5.01 -12.71
N PRO A 53 -1.77 4.09 -13.67
CA PRO A 53 -1.96 2.69 -13.38
C PRO A 53 -0.72 2.12 -12.65
N CYS A 54 -0.95 1.32 -11.61
CA CYS A 54 0.10 0.57 -10.91
C CYS A 54 -0.46 -0.76 -10.37
N PHE A 55 0.45 -1.66 -9.98
CA PHE A 55 0.11 -3.00 -9.47
C PHE A 55 0.23 -3.14 -7.94
N CYS A 56 0.61 -2.08 -7.23
CA CYS A 56 0.90 -2.09 -5.79
C CYS A 56 -0.21 -2.74 -4.96
N VAL A 57 -1.46 -2.33 -5.16
CA VAL A 57 -2.61 -2.90 -4.42
C VAL A 57 -2.88 -4.36 -4.82
N GLN A 58 -2.77 -4.68 -6.10
CA GLN A 58 -3.03 -6.03 -6.60
C GLN A 58 -2.01 -7.02 -6.03
N ASP A 59 -0.73 -6.67 -6.08
CA ASP A 59 0.34 -7.54 -5.62
C ASP A 59 0.37 -7.64 -4.09
N ALA A 60 0.04 -6.57 -3.37
CA ALA A 60 -0.10 -6.63 -1.91
C ALA A 60 -1.25 -7.56 -1.48
N LYS A 61 -2.38 -7.54 -2.21
CA LYS A 61 -3.50 -8.48 -1.98
C LYS A 61 -3.10 -9.92 -2.28
N ASN A 62 -2.34 -10.15 -3.35
CA ASN A 62 -1.83 -11.47 -3.68
C ASN A 62 -0.86 -11.98 -2.60
N ASN A 63 0.05 -11.11 -2.12
CA ASN A 63 0.98 -11.47 -1.06
C ASN A 63 0.27 -11.82 0.25
N ALA A 64 -0.72 -11.02 0.65
CA ALA A 64 -1.52 -11.28 1.85
C ALA A 64 -2.25 -12.64 1.80
N LYS A 65 -2.75 -13.05 0.62
CA LYS A 65 -3.36 -14.37 0.41
C LYS A 65 -2.33 -15.50 0.49
N ASN A 66 -1.17 -15.32 -0.15
CA ASN A 66 -0.10 -16.32 -0.14
C ASN A 66 0.43 -16.59 1.28
N ILE A 67 0.53 -15.55 2.12
CA ILE A 67 0.93 -15.70 3.53
C ILE A 67 -0.11 -16.51 4.33
N GLN A 68 -1.41 -16.31 4.04
CA GLN A 68 -2.49 -17.05 4.71
C GLN A 68 -2.51 -18.53 4.31
N GLU A 69 -2.13 -18.86 3.08
CA GLU A 69 -2.13 -20.24 2.56
C GLU A 69 -0.84 -21.01 2.92
N ASN A 70 0.24 -20.33 3.32
CA ASN A 70 1.50 -20.97 3.69
C ASN A 70 2.26 -20.19 4.79
N PRO A 71 1.98 -20.41 6.08
CA PRO A 71 2.53 -19.61 7.18
C PRO A 71 4.05 -19.82 7.46
N LYS A 72 4.77 -20.53 6.59
CA LYS A 72 6.19 -20.92 6.81
C LYS A 72 7.23 -19.87 6.39
N HIS A 73 6.84 -18.73 5.83
CA HIS A 73 7.75 -17.63 5.55
C HIS A 73 7.42 -16.40 6.40
N SER A 74 7.37 -16.58 7.72
CA SER A 74 7.70 -15.48 8.62
C SER A 74 9.21 -15.46 8.86
N SER A 75 9.80 -14.30 8.58
CA SER A 75 11.05 -13.82 9.18
C SER A 75 12.34 -14.61 8.91
N THR A 76 13.18 -14.05 8.04
CA THR A 76 14.63 -14.00 8.32
C THR A 76 15.02 -12.52 8.41
N ALA A 77 15.27 -12.07 9.65
CA ALA A 77 16.19 -10.98 9.92
C ALA A 77 17.63 -11.50 9.76
#